data_AF-J3G1Q2-F1
#
_entry.id   AF-J3G1Q2-F1
#
_cell.length_a   1.000
_cell.length_b   1.000
_cell.length_c   1.000
_cell.angle_alpha   90.00
_cell.angle_beta   90.00
_cell.angle_gamma   90.00
#
_symmetry.space_group_name_H-M   'P 1'
#
loop_
_entity.id
_entity.type
_entity.pdbx_description
1 polymer ?
#
loop_
_entity_poly.entity_id
_entity_poly.type
_entity_poly.pdbx_seq_one_letter_code
_entity_poly.pdbx_strand_id
1 'polypeptide(L)'
;MAVIVVDVLRQSQVRHTARWFFGVERYCMKRRLVSVFGVLMALLLGTQTVVAASAAPLTQLKVLKVASPSCGVENIDEGQTRTRCDHNGPNITVYVLEVGYGREAHVALDGFEVNGTRTPVCAFKNGNLTSCTPGEKTVGYLYALDLAGKQEGTLTFSNTSINAPGNTMSTQLYVQ
;
A
#
# COMPACT_ATOMS: atom_id res chain seq x y z
N MET A 1 33.88 -12.82 0.58
CA MET A 1 34.49 -12.39 1.86
C MET A 1 34.14 -10.91 2.00
N ALA A 2 33.22 -10.53 2.90
CA ALA A 2 33.50 -9.94 4.23
C ALA A 2 34.28 -8.61 4.13
N VAL A 3 34.01 -7.50 4.83
CA VAL A 3 33.13 -7.05 5.92
C VAL A 3 33.28 -5.50 5.96
N ILE A 4 32.29 -4.82 6.53
CA ILE A 4 32.22 -3.43 7.04
C ILE A 4 33.58 -2.77 7.39
N VAL A 5 33.77 -1.49 7.01
CA VAL A 5 34.60 -0.55 7.79
C VAL A 5 33.92 0.82 7.87
N VAL A 6 33.70 1.22 9.12
CA VAL A 6 33.28 2.55 9.58
C VAL A 6 34.55 3.40 9.74
N ASP A 7 34.59 4.61 9.19
CA ASP A 7 35.60 5.61 9.58
C ASP A 7 35.05 7.02 9.37
N VAL A 8 34.53 7.62 10.44
CA VAL A 8 34.33 9.08 10.54
C VAL A 8 35.37 9.58 11.53
N LEU A 9 36.42 10.15 10.95
CA LEU A 9 37.50 10.81 11.65
C LEU A 9 37.05 12.20 12.15
N ARG A 10 37.50 12.48 13.39
CA ARG A 10 38.04 13.78 13.84
C ARG A 10 37.03 14.82 14.32
N GLN A 11 36.97 15.00 15.64
CA GLN A 11 37.31 16.31 16.23
C GLN A 11 37.61 16.25 17.75
N SER A 12 38.82 16.70 18.07
CA SER A 12 39.23 17.53 19.21
C SER A 12 38.87 17.09 20.64
N GLN A 13 39.85 16.49 21.32
CA GLN A 13 39.91 16.38 22.78
C GLN A 13 40.57 17.63 23.36
N VAL A 14 39.77 18.54 23.92
CA VAL A 14 40.27 19.60 24.83
C VAL A 14 40.23 19.05 26.25
N ARG A 15 41.40 18.83 26.82
CA ARG A 15 41.59 18.42 28.22
C ARG A 15 41.23 19.58 29.15
N HIS A 16 40.16 19.46 29.92
CA HIS A 16 39.98 20.23 31.15
C HIS A 16 40.06 19.28 32.34
N THR A 17 41.13 19.46 33.11
CA THR A 17 41.36 18.86 34.41
C THR A 17 40.34 19.39 35.41
N ALA A 18 39.41 18.54 35.86
CA ALA A 18 38.58 18.81 37.03
C ALA A 18 38.80 17.67 38.04
N ARG A 19 39.73 17.93 38.96
CA ARG A 19 40.09 17.06 40.07
C ARG A 19 39.00 17.20 41.14
N TRP A 20 37.99 16.34 41.09
CA TRP A 20 36.97 16.24 42.13
C TRP A 20 37.44 15.25 43.18
N PHE A 21 37.80 15.76 44.36
CA PHE A 21 37.85 14.96 45.58
C PHE A 21 36.41 14.66 45.99
N PHE A 22 35.92 13.46 45.67
CA PHE A 22 34.77 12.89 46.37
C PHE A 22 35.29 11.91 47.41
N GLY A 23 35.15 12.29 48.67
CA GLY A 23 35.33 11.39 49.79
C GLY A 23 34.42 10.18 49.60
N VAL A 24 35.01 9.00 49.63
CA VAL A 24 34.26 7.74 49.69
C VAL A 24 33.74 7.62 51.12
N GLU A 25 32.60 8.23 51.38
CA GLU A 25 31.83 7.90 52.57
C GLU A 25 31.19 6.53 52.34
N ARG A 26 31.70 5.54 53.07
CA ARG A 26 31.24 4.14 53.00
C ARG A 26 29.83 4.04 53.57
N TYR A 27 28.83 4.36 52.76
CA TYR A 27 27.45 4.01 53.05
C TYR A 27 27.24 2.53 52.72
N CYS A 28 27.05 1.71 53.76
CA CYS A 28 26.77 0.28 53.64
C CYS A 28 25.32 0.08 53.16
N MET A 29 25.08 0.37 51.88
CA MET A 29 23.76 0.15 51.28
C MET A 29 23.60 -1.35 51.00
N LYS A 30 22.62 -1.96 51.67
CA LYS A 30 22.25 -3.37 51.56
C LYS A 30 22.00 -3.71 50.08
N ARG A 31 22.83 -4.60 49.51
CA ARG A 31 22.86 -5.04 48.09
C ARG A 31 21.50 -5.41 47.45
N ARG A 32 20.44 -5.57 48.24
CA ARG A 32 19.09 -5.92 47.76
C ARG A 32 18.26 -4.73 47.26
N LEU A 33 18.60 -3.49 47.62
CA LEU A 33 17.80 -2.31 47.22
C LEU A 33 18.16 -1.73 45.84
N VAL A 34 19.39 -1.96 45.37
CA VAL A 34 19.83 -1.48 44.04
C VAL A 34 19.23 -2.31 42.90
N SER A 35 18.92 -3.59 43.14
CA SER A 35 18.33 -4.47 42.12
C SER A 35 16.85 -4.18 41.83
N VAL A 36 16.08 -3.65 42.78
CA VAL A 36 14.64 -3.42 42.59
C VAL A 36 14.37 -2.20 41.71
N PHE A 37 15.19 -1.14 41.83
CA PHE A 37 15.05 0.06 41.02
C PHE A 37 15.54 -0.11 39.56
N GLY A 38 16.54 -0.97 39.33
CA GLY A 38 17.03 -1.28 37.98
C GLY A 38 16.03 -2.09 37.14
N VAL A 39 15.30 -3.01 37.78
CA VAL A 39 14.27 -3.84 37.13
C VAL A 39 13.02 -3.02 36.78
N LEU A 40 12.65 -2.03 37.61
CA LEU A 40 11.49 -1.17 37.36
C LEU A 40 11.72 -0.17 36.20
N MET A 41 12.95 0.34 36.03
CA MET A 41 13.29 1.22 34.89
C MET A 41 13.45 0.47 33.56
N ALA A 42 13.77 -0.82 33.58
CA ALA A 42 13.79 -1.65 32.37
C ALA A 42 12.38 -1.99 31.85
N LEU A 43 11.36 -1.98 32.72
CA LEU A 43 9.96 -2.21 32.33
C LEU A 43 9.28 -1.00 31.67
N LEU A 44 9.89 0.20 31.75
CA LEU A 44 9.36 1.44 31.19
C LEU A 44 9.92 1.77 29.80
N LEU A 45 10.71 0.88 29.19
CA LEU A 45 11.10 0.96 27.78
C LEU A 45 9.86 0.64 26.94
N GLY A 46 9.08 1.70 26.70
CA GLY A 46 7.74 1.69 26.13
C GLY A 46 7.60 0.81 24.89
N THR A 47 6.55 -0.01 24.91
CA THR A 47 6.02 -0.64 23.72
C THR A 47 5.61 0.45 22.74
N GLN A 48 6.28 0.53 21.59
CA GLN A 48 5.87 1.43 20.52
C GLN A 48 4.55 0.90 19.97
N THR A 49 3.43 1.53 20.33
CA THR A 49 2.11 1.16 19.81
C THR A 49 2.02 1.61 18.36
N VAL A 50 2.22 0.70 17.42
CA VAL A 50 1.92 0.93 16.01
C VAL A 50 0.41 0.87 15.84
N VAL A 51 -0.22 2.02 15.66
CA VAL A 51 -1.66 2.10 15.35
C VAL A 51 -1.82 1.99 13.83
N ALA A 52 -2.54 0.97 13.37
CA ALA A 52 -2.91 0.85 11.97
C ALA A 52 -3.87 1.99 11.58
N ALA A 53 -3.61 2.66 10.46
CA ALA A 53 -4.51 3.66 9.93
C ALA A 53 -5.83 3.00 9.46
N SER A 54 -6.96 3.66 9.69
CA SER A 54 -8.25 3.17 9.19
C SER A 54 -8.26 3.11 7.66
N ALA A 55 -8.76 2.00 7.12
CA ALA A 55 -9.04 1.84 5.70
C ALA A 55 -10.23 2.72 5.30
N ALA A 56 -10.12 3.46 4.19
CA ALA A 56 -11.24 4.24 3.66
C ALA A 56 -12.32 3.30 3.08
N PRO A 57 -13.62 3.63 3.19
CA PRO A 57 -14.67 2.83 2.57
C PRO A 57 -14.46 2.77 1.05
N LEU A 58 -14.96 1.72 0.40
CA LEU A 58 -15.04 1.68 -1.06
C LEU A 58 -15.94 2.82 -1.54
N THR A 59 -15.42 3.69 -2.40
CA THR A 59 -16.15 4.86 -2.91
C THR A 59 -16.27 4.89 -4.41
N GLN A 60 -15.46 4.12 -5.15
CA GLN A 60 -15.52 4.12 -6.60
C GLN A 60 -14.95 2.83 -7.19
N LEU A 61 -15.60 2.36 -8.26
CA LEU A 61 -15.08 1.41 -9.23
C LEU A 61 -15.20 2.04 -10.62
N LYS A 62 -14.11 2.11 -11.38
CA LYS A 62 -14.11 2.75 -12.71
C LYS A 62 -13.18 2.03 -13.67
N VAL A 63 -13.67 1.70 -14.86
CA VAL A 63 -12.80 1.29 -15.96
C VAL A 63 -12.07 2.54 -16.47
N LEU A 64 -10.74 2.48 -16.52
CA LEU A 64 -9.90 3.62 -16.90
C LEU A 64 -9.51 3.59 -18.37
N LYS A 65 -9.11 2.42 -18.85
CA LYS A 65 -8.58 2.23 -20.20
C LYS A 65 -8.60 0.77 -20.61
N VAL A 66 -8.61 0.55 -21.91
CA VAL A 66 -8.41 -0.75 -22.56
C VAL A 66 -7.20 -0.65 -23.47
N ALA A 67 -6.33 -1.66 -23.45
CA ALA A 67 -5.13 -1.72 -24.27
C ALA A 67 -5.11 -3.00 -25.11
N SER A 68 -4.83 -2.86 -26.41
CA SER A 68 -4.68 -3.97 -27.35
C SER A 68 -3.67 -3.65 -28.46
N PRO A 69 -3.15 -4.66 -29.16
CA PRO A 69 -2.30 -4.43 -30.35
C PRO A 69 -3.00 -3.69 -31.49
N SER A 70 -4.30 -3.92 -31.71
CA SER A 70 -5.04 -3.32 -32.83
C SER A 70 -5.37 -1.84 -32.62
N CYS A 71 -5.72 -1.45 -31.39
CA CYS A 71 -6.17 -0.09 -31.07
C CYS A 71 -5.17 0.71 -30.22
N GLY A 72 -4.10 0.08 -29.74
CA GLY A 72 -3.22 0.72 -28.78
C GLY A 72 -3.94 0.93 -27.44
N VAL A 73 -3.91 2.14 -26.89
CA VAL A 73 -4.55 2.46 -25.61
C VAL A 73 -5.74 3.37 -25.84
N GLU A 74 -6.92 2.91 -25.44
CA GLU A 74 -8.14 3.71 -25.39
C GLU A 74 -8.44 4.08 -23.93
N ASN A 75 -8.58 5.38 -23.63
CA ASN A 75 -9.09 5.83 -22.34
C ASN A 75 -10.62 5.76 -22.32
N ILE A 76 -11.19 5.34 -21.20
CA ILE A 76 -12.64 5.18 -21.02
C ILE A 76 -13.16 6.39 -20.23
N ASP A 77 -14.00 7.16 -20.91
CA ASP A 77 -14.65 8.33 -20.32
C ASP A 77 -15.69 7.92 -19.27
N GLU A 78 -16.03 8.85 -18.39
CA GLU A 78 -17.10 8.60 -17.42
C GLU A 78 -18.44 8.36 -18.12
N GLY A 79 -19.16 7.32 -17.72
CA GLY A 79 -20.42 6.92 -18.35
C GLY A 79 -20.27 6.19 -19.69
N GLN A 80 -19.05 5.99 -20.20
CA GLN A 80 -18.83 5.19 -21.40
C GLN A 80 -19.10 3.70 -21.09
N THR A 81 -20.05 3.11 -21.83
CA THR A 81 -20.50 1.73 -21.62
C THR A 81 -19.89 0.73 -22.61
N ARG A 82 -19.17 1.21 -23.62
CA ARG A 82 -18.55 0.41 -24.69
C ARG A 82 -17.26 1.06 -25.22
N THR A 83 -16.28 0.28 -25.66
CA THR A 83 -15.08 0.77 -26.38
C THR A 83 -15.44 1.38 -27.74
N ARG A 84 -14.72 2.45 -28.12
CA ARG A 84 -14.92 3.17 -29.39
C ARG A 84 -14.21 2.50 -30.55
N CYS A 85 -13.13 1.78 -30.27
CA CYS A 85 -12.38 1.01 -31.25
C CYS A 85 -12.53 -0.48 -31.00
N ASP A 86 -12.18 -1.25 -32.02
CA ASP A 86 -12.21 -2.71 -31.98
C ASP A 86 -10.83 -3.23 -31.49
N HIS A 87 -10.80 -3.70 -30.25
CA HIS A 87 -9.65 -4.28 -29.56
C HIS A 87 -9.50 -5.75 -29.96
N ASN A 88 -8.47 -6.03 -30.73
CA ASN A 88 -8.19 -7.35 -31.28
C ASN A 88 -6.71 -7.66 -31.11
N GLY A 89 -6.40 -8.96 -31.16
CA GLY A 89 -5.07 -9.51 -31.01
C GLY A 89 -4.81 -10.11 -29.63
N PRO A 90 -3.57 -10.54 -29.37
CA PRO A 90 -3.19 -11.11 -28.09
C PRO A 90 -3.15 -10.06 -26.97
N ASN A 91 -3.28 -10.52 -25.72
CA ASN A 91 -3.02 -9.75 -24.49
C ASN A 91 -3.86 -8.47 -24.36
N ILE A 92 -5.13 -8.52 -24.74
CA ILE A 92 -6.06 -7.40 -24.49
C ILE A 92 -6.20 -7.22 -22.97
N THR A 93 -5.86 -6.02 -22.50
CA THR A 93 -5.81 -5.70 -21.07
C THR A 93 -6.79 -4.59 -20.72
N VAL A 94 -7.67 -4.82 -19.75
CA VAL A 94 -8.57 -3.80 -19.20
C VAL A 94 -8.07 -3.34 -17.84
N TYR A 95 -8.01 -2.02 -17.64
CA TYR A 95 -7.55 -1.41 -16.40
C TYR A 95 -8.73 -0.87 -15.60
N VAL A 96 -8.92 -1.39 -14.39
CA VAL A 96 -10.01 -0.96 -13.49
C VAL A 96 -9.43 -0.36 -12.22
N LEU A 97 -9.91 0.82 -11.85
CA LEU A 97 -9.58 1.50 -10.61
C LEU A 97 -10.60 1.18 -9.52
N GLU A 98 -10.10 0.75 -8.37
CA GLU A 98 -10.80 0.70 -7.09
C GLU A 98 -10.29 1.86 -6.21
N VAL A 99 -11.18 2.76 -5.79
CA VAL A 99 -10.87 3.81 -4.80
C VAL A 99 -11.52 3.47 -3.48
N GLY A 100 -10.72 3.45 -2.42
CA GLY A 100 -11.10 2.88 -1.13
C GLY A 100 -10.80 1.38 -1.06
N TYR A 101 -11.38 0.72 -0.06
CA TYR A 101 -11.09 -0.67 0.25
C TYR A 101 -12.33 -1.53 0.16
N GLY A 102 -12.32 -2.49 -0.77
CA GLY A 102 -13.30 -3.56 -0.84
C GLY A 102 -12.83 -4.87 -0.17
N ARG A 103 -13.76 -5.79 0.05
CA ARG A 103 -13.53 -7.09 0.71
C ARG A 103 -13.20 -8.19 -0.30
N GLU A 104 -13.95 -8.24 -1.40
CA GLU A 104 -13.91 -9.31 -2.37
C GLU A 104 -14.29 -8.75 -3.74
N ALA A 105 -13.31 -8.66 -4.64
CA ALA A 105 -13.54 -8.22 -6.00
C ALA A 105 -13.98 -9.42 -6.85
N HIS A 106 -15.14 -9.31 -7.48
CA HIS A 106 -15.64 -10.26 -8.48
C HIS A 106 -15.49 -9.64 -9.86
N VAL A 107 -14.77 -10.33 -10.74
CA VAL A 107 -14.46 -9.84 -12.08
C VAL A 107 -14.76 -10.93 -13.09
N ALA A 108 -15.56 -10.60 -14.09
CA ALA A 108 -15.95 -11.53 -15.13
C ALA A 108 -16.04 -10.87 -16.51
N LEU A 109 -15.82 -11.66 -17.55
CA LEU A 109 -16.11 -11.33 -18.94
C LEU A 109 -17.21 -12.28 -19.43
N ASP A 110 -18.36 -11.73 -19.80
CA ASP A 110 -19.56 -12.50 -20.18
C ASP A 110 -19.96 -13.58 -19.16
N GLY A 111 -19.73 -13.29 -17.87
CA GLY A 111 -20.06 -14.19 -16.76
C GLY A 111 -18.98 -15.22 -16.42
N PHE A 112 -17.86 -15.26 -17.15
CA PHE A 112 -16.71 -16.12 -16.83
C PHE A 112 -15.62 -15.34 -16.11
N GLU A 113 -15.06 -15.89 -15.03
CA GLU A 113 -13.98 -15.23 -14.28
C GLU A 113 -12.77 -14.97 -15.17
N VAL A 114 -12.17 -13.79 -15.00
CA VAL A 114 -10.94 -13.38 -15.69
C VAL A 114 -9.81 -13.16 -14.71
N ASN A 115 -8.60 -13.46 -15.17
CA ASN A 115 -7.39 -13.28 -14.37
C ASN A 115 -6.82 -11.86 -14.53
N GLY A 116 -6.01 -11.45 -13.57
CA GLY A 116 -5.32 -10.17 -13.65
C GLY A 116 -4.33 -9.97 -12.52
N THR A 117 -3.74 -8.78 -12.50
CA THR A 117 -2.87 -8.32 -11.41
C THR A 117 -3.53 -7.19 -10.65
N ARG A 118 -3.19 -7.05 -9.36
CA ARG A 118 -3.71 -6.03 -8.46
C ARG A 118 -2.53 -5.27 -7.84
N THR A 119 -2.45 -3.97 -8.14
CA THR A 119 -1.35 -3.10 -7.70
C THR A 119 -1.87 -2.01 -6.77
N PRO A 120 -1.25 -1.75 -5.61
CA PRO A 120 -1.68 -0.69 -4.70
C PRO A 120 -1.42 0.70 -5.28
N VAL A 121 -2.37 1.61 -5.06
CA VAL A 121 -2.30 3.03 -5.48
C VAL A 121 -2.26 3.89 -4.22
N CYS A 122 -1.35 4.86 -4.16
CA CYS A 122 -1.11 5.70 -2.97
C CYS A 122 -1.64 7.13 -3.10
N ALA A 123 -1.87 7.58 -4.33
CA ALA A 123 -2.58 8.82 -4.58
C ALA A 123 -3.49 8.66 -5.79
N PHE A 124 -4.70 9.20 -5.64
CA PHE A 124 -5.63 9.48 -6.72
C PHE A 124 -6.08 10.93 -6.57
N LYS A 125 -5.19 11.87 -6.92
CA LYS A 125 -5.47 13.32 -6.88
C LYS A 125 -5.50 13.83 -8.31
N ASN A 126 -6.54 14.56 -8.67
CA ASN A 126 -6.71 15.20 -9.98
C ASN A 126 -6.69 14.22 -11.18
N GLY A 127 -7.11 12.97 -10.97
CA GLY A 127 -7.18 11.96 -12.02
C GLY A 127 -5.85 11.27 -12.36
N ASN A 128 -4.74 11.58 -11.67
CA ASN A 128 -3.48 10.87 -11.87
C ASN A 128 -3.30 9.75 -10.82
N LEU A 129 -2.88 8.59 -11.29
CA LEU A 129 -2.67 7.38 -10.48
C LEU A 129 -1.19 7.27 -10.15
N THR A 130 -0.87 7.25 -8.85
CA THR A 130 0.51 7.04 -8.39
C THR A 130 0.65 5.69 -7.73
N SER A 131 1.57 4.87 -8.25
CA SER A 131 1.99 3.62 -7.61
C SER A 131 2.62 3.88 -6.26
N CYS A 132 2.35 3.00 -5.30
CA CYS A 132 2.92 3.10 -3.97
C CYS A 132 4.42 2.77 -3.94
N THR A 133 5.18 3.57 -3.19
CA THR A 133 6.53 3.22 -2.70
C THR A 133 6.43 2.63 -1.28
N PRO A 134 7.45 1.87 -0.82
CA PRO A 134 7.43 1.28 0.52
C PRO A 134 7.24 2.32 1.62
N GLY A 135 6.23 2.13 2.47
CA GLY A 135 5.90 3.04 3.59
C GLY A 135 4.82 4.07 3.26
N GLU A 136 4.37 4.16 2.01
CA GLU A 136 3.23 5.02 1.67
C GLU A 136 1.88 4.37 1.99
N LYS A 137 0.88 5.22 2.23
CA LYS A 137 -0.48 4.80 2.53
C LYS A 137 -1.23 4.49 1.23
N THR A 138 -1.62 3.23 1.06
CA THR A 138 -2.53 2.82 -0.01
C THR A 138 -3.91 3.51 0.15
N VAL A 139 -4.49 3.95 -0.95
CA VAL A 139 -5.83 4.56 -1.02
C VAL A 139 -6.78 3.80 -1.94
N GLY A 140 -6.28 2.77 -2.62
CA GLY A 140 -7.04 1.97 -3.58
C GLY A 140 -6.13 1.01 -4.35
N TYR A 141 -6.68 0.41 -5.40
CA TYR A 141 -5.99 -0.59 -6.21
C TYR A 141 -6.28 -0.40 -7.70
N LEU A 142 -5.25 -0.64 -8.51
CA LEU A 142 -5.37 -0.75 -9.96
C LEU A 142 -5.35 -2.23 -10.33
N TYR A 143 -6.40 -2.68 -11.01
CA TYR A 143 -6.49 -4.01 -11.59
C TYR A 143 -6.09 -3.93 -13.06
N ALA A 144 -5.20 -4.81 -13.50
CA ALA A 144 -4.91 -5.03 -14.92
C ALA A 144 -5.36 -6.44 -15.27
N LEU A 145 -6.46 -6.53 -16.01
CA LEU A 145 -7.22 -7.75 -16.28
C LEU A 145 -6.95 -8.22 -17.71
N ASP A 146 -6.63 -9.50 -17.87
CA ASP A 146 -6.41 -10.12 -19.18
C ASP A 146 -7.73 -10.74 -19.68
N LEU A 147 -8.10 -10.48 -20.93
CA LEU A 147 -9.33 -11.02 -21.53
C LEU A 147 -9.23 -12.52 -21.90
N ALA A 148 -8.16 -13.21 -21.51
CA ALA A 148 -7.91 -14.63 -21.74
C ALA A 148 -8.04 -15.04 -23.22
N GLY A 149 -7.56 -14.18 -24.11
CA GLY A 149 -7.61 -14.39 -25.57
C GLY A 149 -8.98 -14.14 -26.21
N LYS A 150 -10.01 -13.74 -25.44
CA LYS A 150 -11.27 -13.24 -25.99
C LYS A 150 -11.04 -11.91 -26.69
N GLN A 151 -11.73 -11.73 -27.81
CA GLN A 151 -11.61 -10.55 -28.67
C GLN A 151 -12.72 -9.52 -28.42
N GLU A 152 -13.78 -9.93 -27.73
CA GLU A 152 -14.90 -9.07 -27.35
C GLU A 152 -15.57 -9.64 -26.08
N GLY A 153 -16.43 -8.85 -25.46
CA GLY A 153 -17.27 -9.28 -24.34
C GLY A 153 -17.59 -8.15 -23.36
N THR A 154 -18.58 -8.39 -22.49
CA THR A 154 -18.93 -7.47 -21.41
C THR A 154 -18.11 -7.78 -20.18
N LEU A 155 -17.17 -6.89 -19.85
CA LEU A 155 -16.50 -6.91 -18.56
C LEU A 155 -17.47 -6.42 -17.49
N THR A 156 -17.61 -7.19 -16.40
CA THR A 156 -18.26 -6.78 -15.16
C THR A 156 -17.28 -6.85 -14.02
N PHE A 157 -17.20 -5.78 -13.22
CA PHE A 157 -16.39 -5.72 -12.01
C PHE A 157 -17.30 -5.28 -10.86
N SER A 158 -17.29 -5.99 -9.75
CA SER A 158 -17.99 -5.60 -8.53
C SER A 158 -17.14 -5.83 -7.29
N ASN A 159 -17.35 -5.02 -6.26
CA ASN A 159 -16.70 -5.21 -4.96
C ASN A 159 -17.59 -4.63 -3.85
N THR A 160 -17.46 -5.18 -2.65
CA THR A 160 -18.21 -4.77 -1.47
C THR A 160 -17.30 -4.07 -0.48
N SER A 161 -17.70 -2.88 -0.01
CA SER A 161 -16.92 -2.08 0.96
C SER A 161 -16.56 -2.88 2.22
N ILE A 162 -15.33 -2.72 2.70
CA ILE A 162 -14.90 -3.32 3.98
C ILE A 162 -15.55 -2.64 5.19
N ASN A 163 -15.93 -1.37 5.04
CA ASN A 163 -16.55 -0.59 6.10
C ASN A 163 -18.07 -0.75 6.07
N ALA A 164 -18.69 -0.72 7.26
CA ALA A 164 -20.15 -0.68 7.39
C ALA A 164 -20.74 0.52 6.60
N PRO A 165 -21.90 0.36 5.96
CA PRO A 165 -22.81 -0.79 6.00
C PRO A 165 -22.45 -1.94 5.02
N GLY A 166 -21.28 -1.91 4.36
CA GLY A 166 -20.90 -2.93 3.39
C GLY A 166 -21.61 -2.77 2.05
N ASN A 167 -21.70 -1.54 1.53
CA ASN A 167 -22.28 -1.28 0.22
C ASN A 167 -21.46 -1.96 -0.89
N THR A 168 -22.16 -2.61 -1.82
CA THR A 168 -21.58 -3.15 -3.05
C THR A 168 -21.60 -2.10 -4.16
N MET A 169 -20.49 -1.97 -4.87
CA MET A 169 -20.38 -1.15 -6.07
C MET A 169 -20.07 -2.04 -7.26
N SER A 170 -20.45 -1.60 -8.46
CA SER A 170 -20.13 -2.30 -9.70
C SER A 170 -19.85 -1.33 -10.84
N THR A 171 -19.10 -1.78 -11.82
CA THR A 171 -18.89 -1.12 -13.11
C THR A 171 -18.88 -2.17 -14.23
N GLN A 172 -19.21 -1.75 -15.44
CA GLN A 172 -19.21 -2.61 -16.61
C GLN A 172 -18.72 -1.86 -17.85
N LEU A 173 -18.14 -2.59 -18.79
CA LEU A 173 -17.75 -2.07 -20.09
C LEU A 173 -17.84 -3.19 -21.12
N TYR A 174 -18.51 -2.92 -22.24
CA TYR A 174 -18.42 -3.78 -23.41
C TYR A 174 -17.13 -3.50 -24.17
N VAL A 175 -16.28 -4.51 -24.31
CA VAL A 175 -15.10 -4.48 -25.17
C VAL A 175 -15.48 -5.14 -26.48
N GLN A 176 -15.29 -4.42 -27.57
CA GLN A 176 -15.27 -4.92 -28.95
C GLN A 176 -13.87 -4.76 -29.53
#